data_AF-A0A356T7C0-F1
#
_entry.id   AF-A0A356T7C0-F1
#
_cell.length_a   1.000
_cell.length_b   1.000
_cell.length_c   1.000
_cell.angle_alpha   90.00
_cell.angle_beta   90.00
_cell.angle_gamma   90.00
#
_symmetry.space_group_name_H-M   'P 1'
#
loop_
_entity.id
_entity.type
_entity.pdbx_description
1 polymer ?
#
loop_
_entity_poly.entity_id
_entity_poly.type
_entity_poly.pdbx_seq_one_letter_code
_entity_poly.pdbx_strand_id
1 'polypeptide(L)'
;MTTAFVEACCDVIEDKGAGPWLLLDARGSDPEVARVGRETFSGLLGPWQDQLRTFTGTDARRAANDLWIIVAAGRAALGGWIDGTLERPEAVADATRAVTALLAAF
;
A
#
# COMPACT_ATOMS: atom_id res chain seq x y z
N MET A 1 -11.93 4.17 -7.43
CA MET A 1 -11.43 4.51 -6.07
C MET A 1 -10.06 3.89 -5.83
N THR A 2 -9.85 2.62 -6.18
CA THR A 2 -8.57 1.91 -6.08
C THR A 2 -7.46 2.48 -6.98
N THR A 3 -7.76 2.87 -8.22
CA THR A 3 -6.76 3.48 -9.12
C THR A 3 -6.15 4.76 -8.56
N ALA A 4 -6.98 5.69 -8.07
CA ALA A 4 -6.52 6.95 -7.49
C ALA A 4 -5.62 6.77 -6.26
N PHE A 5 -5.84 5.70 -5.48
CA PHE A 5 -4.94 5.35 -4.37
C PHE A 5 -3.57 4.92 -4.89
N VAL A 6 -3.53 4.04 -5.89
CA VAL A 6 -2.27 3.54 -6.46
C VAL A 6 -1.50 4.67 -7.16
N GLU A 7 -2.18 5.53 -7.90
CA GLU A 7 -1.60 6.74 -8.51
C GLU A 7 -1.00 7.67 -7.45
N ALA A 8 -1.72 7.94 -6.35
CA ALA A 8 -1.21 8.75 -5.25
C ALA A 8 0.04 8.13 -4.59
N CYS A 9 0.11 6.79 -4.48
CA CYS A 9 1.32 6.12 -4.01
C CYS A 9 2.49 6.33 -4.98
N CYS A 10 2.28 6.21 -6.29
CA CYS A 10 3.30 6.47 -7.30
C CYS A 10 3.79 7.93 -7.25
N ASP A 11 2.88 8.89 -7.17
CA ASP A 11 3.21 10.32 -7.11
C ASP A 11 4.07 10.65 -5.88
N VAL A 12 3.75 10.05 -4.72
CA VAL A 12 4.54 10.20 -3.49
C VAL A 12 5.91 9.55 -3.62
N ILE A 13 6.03 8.39 -4.28
CA ILE A 13 7.32 7.72 -4.52
C ILE A 13 8.19 8.55 -5.47
N GLU A 14 7.61 9.16 -6.49
CA GLU A 14 8.32 10.06 -7.42
C GLU A 14 8.81 11.32 -6.72
N ASP A 15 7.99 11.93 -5.86
CA ASP A 15 8.34 13.15 -5.11
C ASP A 15 9.33 12.91 -3.97
N LYS A 16 9.22 11.78 -3.27
CA LYS A 16 10.00 11.49 -2.03
C LYS A 16 11.09 10.43 -2.21
N GLY A 17 11.17 9.78 -3.36
CA GLY A 17 12.02 8.63 -3.63
C GLY A 17 11.46 7.32 -3.07
N ALA A 18 11.94 6.18 -3.59
CA ALA A 18 11.48 4.84 -3.21
C ALA A 18 11.96 4.36 -1.83
N GLY A 19 12.92 5.06 -1.20
CA GLY A 19 13.53 4.66 0.07
C GLY A 19 12.52 4.37 1.19
N PRO A 20 11.60 5.28 1.53
CA PRO A 20 10.55 5.05 2.52
C PRO A 20 9.66 3.85 2.21
N TRP A 21 9.40 3.58 0.92
CA TRP A 21 8.60 2.43 0.48
C TRP A 21 9.34 1.10 0.69
N LEU A 22 10.64 1.07 0.37
CA LEU A 22 11.51 -0.09 0.60
C LEU A 22 11.72 -0.38 2.10
N LEU A 23 11.71 0.66 2.94
CA LEU A 23 11.78 0.50 4.40
C LEU A 23 10.53 -0.17 5.01
N LEU A 24 9.39 -0.17 4.32
CA LEU A 24 8.20 -0.92 4.74
C LEU A 24 8.43 -2.43 4.69
N ASP A 25 9.39 -2.87 3.88
CA ASP A 25 9.77 -4.27 3.73
C ASP A 25 11.02 -4.65 4.53
N ALA A 26 11.69 -3.68 5.13
CA ALA A 26 12.80 -3.88 6.05
C ALA A 26 12.29 -4.46 7.38
N ARG A 27 11.73 -5.67 7.35
CA ARG A 27 11.42 -6.46 8.56
C ARG A 27 12.68 -6.92 9.29
N GLY A 28 13.89 -6.64 8.79
CA GLY A 28 15.06 -7.48 9.07
C GLY A 28 16.31 -6.84 9.69
N SER A 29 16.62 -5.54 9.55
CA SER A 29 17.97 -5.06 9.91
C SER A 29 18.04 -4.15 11.14
N ASP A 30 17.01 -3.34 11.42
CA ASP A 30 16.98 -2.44 12.57
C ASP A 30 15.52 -2.29 13.10
N PRO A 31 15.25 -2.67 14.36
CA PRO A 31 13.92 -2.57 14.97
C PRO A 31 13.37 -1.13 15.04
N GLU A 32 14.24 -0.13 15.17
CA GLU A 32 13.86 1.27 15.21
C GLU A 32 13.38 1.70 13.82
N VAL A 33 14.19 1.45 12.80
CA VAL A 33 13.87 1.80 11.40
C VAL A 33 12.56 1.13 10.97
N ALA A 34 12.36 -0.13 11.36
CA ALA A 34 11.12 -0.85 11.10
C ALA A 34 9.91 -0.24 11.84
N ARG A 35 10.10 0.32 13.05
CA ARG A 35 9.05 1.02 13.80
C ARG A 35 8.68 2.35 13.13
N VAL A 36 9.67 3.17 12.76
CA VAL A 36 9.46 4.46 12.09
C VAL A 36 8.79 4.28 10.73
N GLY A 37 9.20 3.26 9.97
CA GLY A 37 8.55 2.90 8.71
C GLY A 37 7.07 2.55 8.91
N ARG A 38 6.75 1.71 9.91
CA ARG A 38 5.37 1.33 10.23
C ARG A 38 4.52 2.52 10.69
N GLU A 39 5.04 3.40 11.54
CA GLU A 39 4.31 4.56 12.04
C GLU A 39 4.02 5.57 10.91
N THR A 40 5.03 5.89 10.11
CA THR A 40 4.89 6.79 8.96
C THR A 40 3.82 6.27 8.01
N PHE A 41 3.85 4.97 7.72
CA PHE A 41 2.92 4.35 6.81
C PHE A 41 1.50 4.25 7.38
N SER A 42 1.36 3.93 8.68
CA SER A 42 0.06 3.95 9.34
C SER A 42 -0.58 5.34 9.30
N GLY A 43 0.23 6.41 9.40
CA GLY A 43 -0.24 7.79 9.24
C GLY A 43 -0.74 8.07 7.82
N LEU A 44 0.00 7.64 6.80
CA LEU A 44 -0.41 7.75 5.40
C LEU A 44 -1.73 7.01 5.13
N LEU A 45 -1.93 5.84 5.74
CA LEU A 45 -3.11 5.02 5.53
C LEU A 45 -4.39 5.51 6.23
N GLY A 46 -4.30 6.43 7.20
CA GLY A 46 -5.42 6.87 8.04
C GLY A 46 -6.70 7.25 7.28
N PRO A 47 -6.64 8.10 6.23
CA PRO A 47 -7.83 8.48 5.46
C PRO A 47 -8.56 7.30 4.82
N TRP A 48 -7.81 6.29 4.37
CA TRP A 48 -8.36 5.09 3.73
C TRP A 48 -8.87 4.07 4.75
N GLN A 49 -8.29 4.05 5.96
CA GLN A 49 -8.77 3.21 7.05
C GLN A 49 -10.20 3.59 7.48
N ASP A 50 -10.51 4.89 7.58
CA ASP A 50 -11.85 5.37 7.92
C ASP A 50 -12.88 5.02 6.84
N GLN A 51 -12.50 5.13 5.56
CA GLN A 51 -13.34 4.73 4.43
C GLN A 51 -13.58 3.21 4.43
N LEU A 52 -12.54 2.40 4.62
CA LEU A 52 -12.64 0.95 4.64
C LEU A 52 -13.49 0.46 5.82
N ARG A 53 -13.34 1.10 7.00
CA ARG A 53 -14.18 0.84 8.18
C ARG A 53 -15.66 1.07 7.86
N THR A 54 -15.96 2.19 7.22
CA THR A 54 -17.33 2.54 6.82
C THR A 54 -17.90 1.55 5.81
N PHE A 55 -17.10 1.15 4.83
CA PHE A 55 -17.50 0.22 3.77
C PHE A 55 -17.73 -1.21 4.28
N THR A 56 -16.83 -1.72 5.13
CA THR A 56 -16.87 -3.10 5.64
C THR A 56 -17.69 -3.28 6.92
N GLY A 57 -18.05 -2.18 7.60
CA GLY A 57 -18.74 -2.22 8.90
C GLY A 57 -17.89 -2.80 10.03
N THR A 58 -16.56 -2.89 9.85
CA THR A 58 -15.64 -3.46 10.84
C THR A 58 -15.20 -2.45 11.89
N ASP A 59 -14.58 -2.92 12.98
CA ASP A 59 -13.94 -2.02 13.95
C ASP A 59 -12.61 -1.45 13.41
N ALA A 60 -12.11 -0.37 14.03
CA ALA A 60 -10.91 0.33 13.56
C ALA A 60 -9.66 -0.58 13.48
N ARG A 61 -9.53 -1.55 14.39
CA ARG A 61 -8.39 -2.47 14.41
C ARG A 61 -8.48 -3.47 13.26
N ARG A 62 -9.67 -3.99 12.97
CA ARG A 62 -9.90 -4.88 11.82
C ARG A 62 -9.68 -4.15 10.50
N ALA A 63 -10.24 -2.95 10.35
CA ALA A 63 -10.00 -2.12 9.16
C ALA A 63 -8.51 -1.81 8.94
N ALA A 64 -7.75 -1.58 10.02
CA ALA A 64 -6.29 -1.41 9.91
C ALA A 64 -5.60 -2.67 9.35
N ASN A 65 -5.97 -3.85 9.85
CA ASN A 65 -5.43 -5.12 9.38
C ASN A 65 -5.79 -5.39 7.91
N ASP A 66 -7.05 -5.18 7.53
CA ASP A 66 -7.53 -5.36 6.16
C ASP A 66 -6.79 -4.42 5.19
N LEU A 67 -6.55 -3.18 5.61
CA LEU A 67 -5.80 -2.21 4.82
C LEU A 67 -4.33 -2.61 4.65
N TRP A 68 -3.69 -3.18 5.69
CA TRP A 68 -2.34 -3.73 5.58
C TRP A 68 -2.27 -4.91 4.60
N ILE A 69 -3.31 -5.76 4.55
CA ILE A 69 -3.40 -6.87 3.58
C ILE A 69 -3.51 -6.32 2.15
N ILE A 70 -4.36 -5.30 1.94
CA ILE A 70 -4.53 -4.64 0.64
C ILE A 70 -3.22 -4.02 0.15
N VAL A 71 -2.49 -3.33 1.04
CA VAL A 71 -1.18 -2.75 0.69
C VAL A 71 -0.17 -3.83 0.34
N ALA A 72 -0.12 -4.92 1.10
CA ALA A 72 0.79 -6.02 0.82
C ALA A 72 0.56 -6.61 -0.58
N ALA A 73 -0.69 -6.70 -1.02
CA ALA A 73 -1.04 -7.13 -2.38
C ALA A 73 -0.59 -6.12 -3.46
N GLY A 74 -0.87 -4.82 -3.27
CA GLY A 74 -0.46 -3.77 -4.22
C GLY A 74 1.07 -3.58 -4.31
N ARG A 75 1.77 -3.84 -3.20
CA ARG A 75 3.24 -3.79 -3.12
C ARG A 75 3.95 -4.69 -4.10
N ALA A 76 3.39 -5.84 -4.48
CA ALA A 76 4.03 -6.76 -5.42
C ALA A 76 4.23 -6.12 -6.80
N ALA A 77 3.21 -5.41 -7.30
CA ALA A 77 3.30 -4.69 -8.57
C ALA A 77 4.18 -3.44 -8.47
N LEU A 78 4.10 -2.71 -7.35
CA LEU A 78 4.95 -1.53 -7.12
C LEU A 78 6.43 -1.90 -6.95
N GLY A 79 6.75 -3.05 -6.35
CA GLY A 79 8.11 -3.59 -6.31
C GLY A 79 8.64 -3.88 -7.70
N GLY A 80 7.83 -4.49 -8.57
CA GLY A 80 8.20 -4.72 -9.96
C GLY A 80 8.53 -3.44 -10.73
N TRP A 81 7.81 -2.34 -10.48
CA TRP A 81 8.12 -1.03 -11.05
C TRP A 81 9.42 -0.43 -10.50
N ILE A 82 9.60 -0.48 -9.16
CA ILE A 82 10.80 0.04 -8.51
C ILE A 82 12.07 -0.67 -9.01
N ASP A 83 11.99 -1.98 -9.26
CA ASP A 83 13.10 -2.79 -9.75
C ASP A 83 13.27 -2.75 -11.29
N GLY A 84 12.42 -1.98 -11.99
CA GLY A 84 12.47 -1.79 -13.44
C GLY A 84 11.94 -2.96 -14.28
N THR A 85 11.26 -3.92 -13.64
CA THR A 85 10.67 -5.09 -14.31
C THR A 85 9.26 -4.82 -14.86
N LEU A 86 8.62 -3.74 -14.42
CA LEU A 86 7.33 -3.24 -14.90
C LEU A 86 7.42 -1.74 -15.21
N GLU A 87 6.72 -1.30 -16.25
CA GLU A 87 6.49 0.12 -16.46
C GLU A 87 5.42 0.65 -15.48
N ARG A 88 5.49 1.94 -15.12
CA ARG A 88 4.53 2.59 -14.19
C ARG A 88 3.06 2.29 -14.55
N PRO A 89 2.62 2.40 -15.82
CA PRO A 89 1.23 2.10 -16.17
C PRO A 89 0.83 0.64 -15.94
N GLU A 90 1.75 -0.30 -16.13
CA GLU A 90 1.53 -1.73 -15.92
C GLU A 90 1.37 -2.02 -14.43
N ALA A 91 2.26 -1.47 -13.59
CA ALA A 91 2.18 -1.62 -12.15
C ALA A 91 0.89 -1.05 -11.56
N VAL A 92 0.45 0.12 -12.04
CA VAL A 92 -0.82 0.73 -11.61
C VAL A 92 -2.02 -0.14 -12.01
N ALA A 93 -2.04 -0.61 -13.25
CA ALA A 93 -3.13 -1.44 -13.76
C ALA A 93 -3.23 -2.78 -13.01
N ASP A 94 -2.11 -3.46 -12.81
CA ASP A 94 -2.07 -4.77 -12.16
C ASP A 94 -2.35 -4.68 -10.66
N ALA A 95 -1.80 -3.70 -9.95
CA ALA A 95 -2.14 -3.47 -8.54
C ALA A 95 -3.64 -3.21 -8.36
N THR A 96 -4.20 -2.31 -9.18
CA THR A 96 -5.62 -1.96 -9.13
C THR A 96 -6.50 -3.17 -9.40
N ARG A 97 -6.21 -3.92 -10.47
CA ARG A 97 -6.97 -5.11 -10.87
C ARG A 97 -6.90 -6.19 -9.81
N ALA A 98 -5.71 -6.50 -9.28
CA ALA A 98 -5.52 -7.53 -8.28
C ALA A 98 -6.25 -7.22 -6.97
N VAL A 99 -6.11 -5.99 -6.45
CA VAL A 99 -6.81 -5.54 -5.24
C VAL A 99 -8.33 -5.56 -5.45
N THR A 100 -8.82 -5.08 -6.60
CA THR A 100 -10.25 -5.07 -6.91
C THR A 100 -10.81 -6.49 -7.03
N ALA A 101 -10.09 -7.41 -7.67
CA ALA A 101 -10.50 -8.80 -7.79
C ALA A 101 -10.56 -9.50 -6.42
N LEU A 102 -9.59 -9.25 -5.54
CA LEU A 102 -9.60 -9.76 -4.17
C LEU A 102 -10.81 -9.28 -3.37
N LEU A 103 -11.15 -7.98 -3.48
CA LEU A 103 -12.31 -7.38 -2.81
C LEU A 103 -13.66 -7.83 -3.39
N ALA A 104 -13.70 -8.27 -4.65
CA ALA A 104 -14.93 -8.73 -5.30
C ALA A 104 -15.18 -10.24 -5.12
N ALA A 105 -14.13 -11.02 -4.89
CA ALA A 105 -14.19 -12.48 -4.78
C ALA A 105 -14.65 -12.96 -3.39
N PHE A 106 -14.61 -12.11 -2.37
CA PHE A 106 -14.90 -12.41 -0.97
C PHE A 106 -15.69 -11.27 -0.31
#